data_AF-A0A1Q2MHB3-F1
#
_entry.id   AF-A0A1Q2MHB3-F1
#
_cell.length_a   1.000
_cell.length_b   1.000
_cell.length_c   1.000
_cell.angle_alpha   90.00
_cell.angle_beta   90.00
_cell.angle_gamma   90.00
#
_symmetry.space_group_name_H-M   'P 1'
#
loop_
_entity.id
_entity.type
_entity.pdbx_description
1 polymer ?
#
loop_
_entity_poly.entity_id
_entity_poly.type
_entity_poly.pdbx_seq_one_letter_code
_entity_poly.pdbx_strand_id
1 'polypeptide(L)' 'MFNLEYDILLYDITSTYFEGLCKQNPKAEFGHSKDRRSDCRQVLIALVVTPEGFPLDYEVLQGNTSEKTVLPVNE' A
#
# COMPACT_ATOMS: atom_id res chain seq x y z
N MET A 1 -22.11 4.57 -18.42
CA MET A 1 -21.29 4.63 -17.20
C MET A 1 -21.73 3.47 -16.32
N PHE A 2 -20.83 2.57 -15.93
CA PHE A 2 -21.20 1.36 -15.20
C PHE A 2 -21.65 1.72 -13.80
N ASN A 3 -22.91 1.40 -13.46
CA ASN A 3 -23.45 1.58 -12.12
C ASN A 3 -23.01 0.37 -11.29
N LEU A 4 -21.78 0.43 -10.80
CA LEU A 4 -21.22 -0.63 -9.96
C LEU A 4 -21.61 -0.34 -8.51
N GLU A 5 -22.68 -0.98 -8.06
CA GLU A 5 -22.98 -1.12 -6.63
C GLU A 5 -22.06 -2.22 -6.08
N TYR A 6 -21.12 -1.84 -5.22
CA TYR A 6 -20.26 -2.77 -4.50
C TYR A 6 -20.71 -2.80 -3.04
N ASP A 7 -21.15 -3.97 -2.56
CA ASP A 7 -21.47 -4.16 -1.14
C ASP A 7 -20.19 -4.24 -0.28
N ILE A 8 -19.10 -4.77 -0.86
CA ILE A 8 -17.82 -4.99 -0.19
C ILE A 8 -16.69 -4.68 -1.16
N LEU A 9 -15.73 -3.91 -0.69
CA LEU A 9 -14.41 -3.75 -1.32
C LEU A 9 -13.35 -4.28 -0.36
N LEU A 10 -12.32 -4.92 -0.92
CA LEU A 10 -11.19 -5.40 -0.16
C LEU A 10 -10.06 -4.38 -0.27
N TYR A 11 -9.45 -4.07 0.87
CA TYR A 11 -8.32 -3.17 0.96
C TYR A 11 -7.14 -3.91 1.58
N ASP A 12 -6.02 -3.97 0.87
CA ASP A 12 -4.78 -4.56 1.36
C ASP A 12 -3.63 -3.55 1.31
N ILE A 13 -2.72 -3.67 2.28
CA ILE A 13 -1.46 -2.94 2.32
C ILE A 13 -0.32 -3.96 2.34
N THR A 14 0.42 -3.97 1.24
CA THR A 14 1.62 -4.79 1.08
C THR A 14 2.87 -3.92 1.15
N SER A 15 3.86 -4.32 1.95
CA SER A 15 5.19 -3.71 1.98
C SER A 15 6.09 -4.34 0.92
N THR A 16 6.85 -3.54 0.18
CA THR A 16 7.89 -4.04 -0.75
C THR A 16 9.18 -3.29 -0.54
N TYR A 17 10.28 -4.02 -0.35
CA TYR A 17 11.61 -3.46 -0.10
C TYR A 17 12.46 -3.40 -1.36
N PHE A 18 13.43 -2.49 -1.38
CA PHE A 18 14.44 -2.40 -2.43
C PHE A 18 15.73 -3.09 -2.01
N GLU A 19 16.34 -3.83 -2.94
CA GLU A 19 17.73 -4.26 -2.80
C GLU A 19 18.65 -3.08 -3.15
N GLY A 20 18.91 -2.23 -2.16
CA GLY A 20 19.73 -1.03 -2.28
C GLY A 20 19.09 0.20 -1.62
N LEU A 21 19.78 1.33 -1.73
CA LEU A 21 19.38 2.54 -1.01
C LEU A 21 18.29 3.37 -1.68
N CYS A 22 17.96 3.12 -2.96
CA CYS A 22 16.89 3.80 -3.69
C CYS A 22 16.88 5.35 -3.50
N LYS A 23 18.07 5.99 -3.50
CA LYS A 23 18.27 7.39 -3.06
C LYS A 23 17.43 8.42 -3.84
N GLN A 24 17.04 8.10 -5.06
CA GLN A 24 16.25 8.98 -5.92
C GLN A 24 14.74 8.88 -5.69
N ASN A 25 14.28 7.87 -4.94
CA ASN A 25 12.87 7.72 -4.60
C ASN A 25 12.61 8.32 -3.20
N PRO A 26 11.90 9.46 -3.10
CA PRO A 26 11.59 10.08 -1.81
C PRO A 26 10.54 9.32 -0.99
N LYS A 27 9.80 8.36 -1.60
CA LYS A 27 8.86 7.50 -0.88
C LYS A 27 9.52 6.24 -0.31
N ALA A 28 10.68 5.86 -0.84
CA ALA A 28 11.40 4.71 -0.33
C ALA A 28 11.94 5.08 1.06
N GLU A 29 11.40 4.54 2.14
CA GLU A 29 11.84 4.87 3.50
C GLU A 29 11.99 3.61 4.34
N PHE A 30 12.82 3.66 5.38
CA PHE A 30 12.89 2.57 6.35
C PHE A 30 11.60 2.55 7.16
N GLY A 31 11.03 1.37 7.36
CA GLY A 31 9.80 1.23 8.14
C GLY A 31 9.63 -0.17 8.69
N HIS A 32 8.44 -0.43 9.21
CA HIS A 32 8.10 -1.76 9.71
C HIS A 32 7.92 -2.72 8.53
N SER A 33 8.86 -3.65 8.38
CA SER A 33 8.82 -4.68 7.34
C SER A 33 8.21 -5.97 7.90
N LYS A 34 7.16 -6.48 7.25
CA LYS A 34 6.56 -7.78 7.59
C LYS A 34 7.55 -8.94 7.37
N ASP A 35 8.45 -8.77 6.40
CA ASP A 35 9.50 -9.73 6.04
C ASP A 35 10.78 -9.60 6.89
N ARG A 36 10.74 -8.80 7.96
CA ARG A 36 11.88 -8.53 8.87
C ARG A 36 13.11 -7.92 8.17
N ARG A 37 12.89 -7.19 7.07
CA ARG A 37 13.94 -6.44 6.34
C ARG A 37 14.02 -4.99 6.78
N SER A 38 14.17 -4.75 8.08
CA SER A 38 14.36 -3.39 8.60
C SER A 38 15.66 -2.72 8.11
N ASP A 39 16.57 -3.50 7.51
CA ASP A 39 17.80 -3.07 6.86
C ASP A 39 17.58 -2.47 5.46
N CYS A 40 16.38 -2.60 4.89
CA CYS A 40 16.06 -2.11 3.55
C CYS A 40 15.06 -0.96 3.59
N ARG A 41 15.23 0.00 2.67
CA ARG A 41 14.18 0.98 2.38
C ARG A 41 13.05 0.27 1.64
N GLN A 42 11.82 0.69 1.90
CA GLN A 42 10.62 0.10 1.33
C GLN A 42 9.64 1.17 0.87
N VAL A 43 8.63 0.77 0.12
CA VAL A 43 7.37 1.52 -0.05
C VAL A 43 6.24 0.63 0.41
N LEU A 44 5.10 1.24 0.73
CA LEU A 44 3.86 0.49 0.92
C LEU A 44 2.98 0.68 -0.32
N ILE A 45 2.33 -0.40 -0.76
CA ILE A 45 1.37 -0.39 -1.85
C ILE A 45 0.01 -0.71 -1.23
N ALA A 46 -0.86 0.30 -1.22
CA ALA A 46 -2.26 0.17 -0.87
C ALA A 46 -3.05 -0.20 -2.12
N LEU A 47 -3.88 -1.23 -2.05
CA LEU A 47 -4.66 -1.74 -3.17
C LEU A 47 -6.13 -1.88 -2.78
N VAL A 48 -7.02 -1.34 -3.60
CA VAL A 48 -8.47 -1.57 -3.52
C VAL A 48 -8.84 -2.57 -4.62
N VAL A 49 -9.45 -3.68 -4.23
CA VAL A 49 -9.92 -4.71 -5.17
C VAL A 49 -11.37 -5.09 -4.91
N THR A 50 -12.04 -5.56 -5.96
CA THR A 50 -13.33 -6.26 -5.79
C THR A 50 -13.11 -7.61 -5.09
N PRO A 51 -14.17 -8.24 -4.53
CA PRO A 51 -14.05 -9.57 -3.94
C PRO A 51 -13.52 -10.66 -4.88
N GLU A 52 -13.72 -10.52 -6.19
CA GLU A 52 -13.19 -11.41 -7.23
C GLU A 52 -11.71 -11.14 -7.56
N GLY A 53 -11.12 -10.12 -6.95
CA GLY A 53 -9.72 -9.73 -7.13
C GLY A 53 -9.47 -8.74 -8.26
N PHE A 54 -10.50 -8.08 -8.80
CA PHE A 54 -10.28 -7.05 -9.82
C PHE A 54 -9.72 -5.76 -9.19
N PRO A 55 -8.58 -5.23 -9.65
CA PRO A 55 -8.03 -3.99 -9.12
C PRO A 55 -8.87 -2.79 -9.56
N LEU A 56 -9.30 -1.98 -8.59
CA LEU A 56 -10.03 -0.73 -8.82
C LEU A 56 -9.11 0.49 -8.74
N ASP A 57 -8.29 0.55 -7.69
CA ASP A 57 -7.35 1.65 -7.47
C ASP A 57 -6.15 1.22 -6.62
N TYR A 58 -5.08 2.01 -6.67
CA TYR A 58 -3.89 1.79 -5.86
C TYR A 58 -3.21 3.10 -5.46
N GLU A 59 -2.53 3.09 -4.31
CA GLU A 59 -1.66 4.18 -3.88
C GLU A 59 -0.30 3.65 -3.43
N VAL A 60 0.77 4.31 -3.87
CA VAL A 60 2.13 4.07 -3.35
C VAL A 60 2.43 5.06 -2.23
N LEU A 61 2.55 4.56 -1.02
CA LEU A 61 2.80 5.35 0.19
C LEU A 61 4.28 5.33 0.57
N GLN A 62 4.67 6.23 1.47
CA GLN A 62 6.03 6.22 2.02
C GLN A 62 6.26 4.94 2.84
N GLY A 63 7.48 4.38 2.78
CA GLY A 63 7.81 3.12 3.45
C GLY A 63 7.66 3.08 4.97
N ASN A 64 7.62 4.26 5.60
CA ASN A 64 7.42 4.45 7.04
C ASN A 64 5.98 4.82 7.42
N THR A 65 5.04 4.80 6.47
CA THR A 65 3.63 5.11 6.73
C THR A 65 3.06 4.05 7.68
N SER A 66 2.40 4.48 8.77
CA SER A 66 1.75 3.55 9.69
C SER A 66 0.45 3.05 9.08
N GLU A 67 0.27 1.72 9.00
CA GLU A 67 -0.94 1.05 8.49
C GLU A 67 -2.24 1.57 9.16
N LYS A 68 -2.17 2.03 10.42
CA LYS A 68 -3.32 2.57 11.16
C LYS A 68 -3.89 3.88 10.61
N THR A 69 -3.14 4.58 9.76
CA THR A 69 -3.49 5.93 9.28
C THR A 69 -4.12 5.90 7.89
N VAL A 70 -4.18 4.73 7.25
CA VAL A 70 -4.37 4.61 5.80
C VAL A 70 -5.80 4.23 5.41
N LEU A 71 -6.73 4.04 6.36
CA LEU A 71 -8.14 3.90 6.01
C LEU A 71 -8.74 5.30 5.86
N PRO A 72 -9.15 5.73 4.65
CA PRO A 72 -10.07 6.85 4.55
C PRO A 72 -11.40 6.39 5.15
N VAL A 73 -11.80 7.02 6.25
CA VAL A 73 -13.19 7.01 6.69
C VAL A 73 -13.93 7.86 5.67
N ASN A 74 -14.67 7.22 4.75
CA ASN A 74 -15.59 7.94 3.88
C ASN A 74 -16.78 8.43 4.73
N GLU A 75 -17.13 9.71 4.58
CA GLU A 75 -18.44 10.27 4.93
C GLU A 75 -19.54 9.71 4.01
#